data_AF-A0AAP6ZWF4-F1
#
_entry.id   AF-A0AAP6ZWF4-F1
#
_cell.length_a   1.000
_cell.length_b   1.000
_cell.length_c   1.000
_cell.angle_alpha   90.00
_cell.angle_beta   90.00
_cell.angle_gamma   90.00
#
_symmetry.space_group_name_H-M   'P 1'
#
loop_
_entity.id
_entity.type
_entity.pdbx_description
1 polymer ?
#
loop_
_entity_poly.entity_id
_entity_poly.type
_entity_poly.pdbx_seq_one_letter_code
_entity_poly.pdbx_strand_id
1 'polypeptide(L)'
;MHNIARGGITALLLCGWQMPAFAKEAASSLDGVFVYQEVVGGPYVDEWFVSGDLNRLNNIDVHREGKSGSFEATIEVDCQSSTIAVQGTGLLYTSIVLTNAETDEYFSRELKQALVKKLCTR
;
A
#
# COMPACT_ATOMS: atom_id res chain seq x y z
N MET A 1 -50.66 -10.85 -64.43
CA MET A 1 -51.17 -11.44 -63.17
C MET A 1 -50.02 -12.26 -62.59
N HIS A 2 -49.12 -11.65 -61.81
CA HIS A 2 -49.07 -11.68 -60.34
C HIS A 2 -49.24 -13.10 -59.73
N ASN A 3 -48.16 -13.67 -59.16
CA ASN A 3 -48.06 -13.86 -57.72
C ASN A 3 -46.63 -14.18 -57.25
N ILE A 4 -46.30 -13.58 -56.11
CA ILE A 4 -45.04 -13.52 -55.37
C ILE A 4 -45.03 -14.62 -54.30
N ALA A 5 -43.84 -15.12 -53.92
CA ALA A 5 -43.41 -15.58 -52.58
C ALA A 5 -42.37 -16.72 -52.72
N ARG A 6 -41.40 -16.99 -51.86
CA ARG A 6 -40.74 -16.36 -50.69
C ARG A 6 -39.63 -17.35 -50.31
N GLY A 7 -38.53 -16.88 -49.75
CA GLY A 7 -37.51 -17.73 -49.11
C GLY A 7 -36.14 -17.12 -49.35
N GLY A 8 -35.70 -16.10 -48.62
CA GLY A 8 -35.65 -16.06 -47.16
C GLY A 8 -34.23 -16.39 -46.72
N ILE A 9 -33.28 -15.50 -47.06
CA ILE A 9 -31.90 -15.54 -46.58
C ILE A 9 -31.94 -15.21 -45.08
N THR A 10 -31.45 -16.09 -44.24
CA THR A 10 -31.17 -15.76 -42.83
C THR A 10 -29.75 -16.23 -42.51
N ALA A 11 -28.78 -15.37 -42.80
CA ALA A 11 -27.45 -15.49 -42.24
C ALA A 11 -27.50 -14.90 -40.82
N LEU A 12 -27.39 -15.77 -39.81
CA LEU A 12 -27.26 -15.40 -38.40
C LEU A 12 -25.92 -14.67 -38.19
N LEU A 13 -25.98 -13.35 -38.05
CA LEU A 13 -24.90 -12.52 -37.52
C LEU A 13 -24.71 -12.87 -36.03
N LEU A 14 -23.70 -13.66 -35.72
CA LEU A 14 -23.18 -13.85 -34.37
C LEU A 14 -22.48 -12.56 -33.94
N CYS A 15 -23.21 -11.66 -33.29
CA CYS A 15 -22.61 -10.58 -32.52
C CYS A 15 -21.86 -11.20 -31.34
N GLY A 16 -20.56 -11.43 -31.51
CA GLY A 16 -19.66 -11.68 -30.41
C GLY A 16 -19.62 -10.44 -29.53
N TRP A 17 -20.35 -10.47 -28.41
CA TRP A 17 -20.11 -9.54 -27.31
C TRP A 17 -18.72 -9.84 -26.75
N GLN A 18 -17.72 -9.12 -27.26
CA GLN A 18 -16.47 -8.96 -26.55
C GLN A 18 -16.77 -8.13 -25.31
N MET A 19 -17.06 -8.80 -24.20
CA MET A 19 -16.98 -8.18 -22.88
C MET A 19 -15.56 -7.64 -22.73
N PRO A 20 -15.36 -6.34 -22.42
CA PRO A 20 -14.05 -5.88 -22.03
C PRO A 20 -13.71 -6.63 -20.74
N ALA A 21 -12.68 -7.47 -20.80
CA ALA A 21 -12.04 -7.98 -19.60
C ALA A 21 -11.48 -6.75 -18.88
N PHE A 22 -12.25 -6.18 -17.95
CA PHE A 22 -11.72 -5.31 -16.92
C PHE A 22 -10.72 -6.16 -16.16
N ALA A 23 -9.43 -5.99 -16.49
CA ALA A 23 -8.36 -6.44 -15.62
C ALA A 23 -8.63 -5.78 -14.28
N LYS A 24 -9.07 -6.58 -13.30
CA LYS A 24 -9.17 -6.15 -11.91
C LYS A 24 -7.74 -5.84 -11.50
N GLU A 25 -7.37 -4.56 -11.51
CA GLU A 25 -6.10 -4.10 -10.95
C GLU A 25 -5.97 -4.76 -9.58
N ALA A 26 -4.92 -5.56 -9.42
CA ALA A 26 -4.60 -6.15 -8.12
C ALA A 26 -4.49 -4.98 -7.15
N ALA A 27 -5.30 -5.01 -6.08
CA ALA A 27 -5.36 -3.93 -5.12
C ALA A 27 -3.93 -3.66 -4.62
N SER A 28 -3.37 -2.53 -5.04
CA SER A 28 -2.03 -2.08 -4.66
C SER A 28 -2.07 -1.28 -3.36
N SER A 29 -3.22 -1.24 -2.68
CA SER A 29 -3.40 -0.54 -1.42
C SER A 29 -2.89 -1.39 -0.25
N LEU A 30 -2.14 -0.77 0.64
CA LEU A 30 -1.77 -1.27 1.96
C LEU A 30 -2.77 -0.69 2.96
N ASP A 31 -3.35 -1.56 3.77
CA ASP A 31 -4.24 -1.19 4.87
C ASP A 31 -3.78 -1.90 6.15
N GLY A 32 -3.09 -1.16 7.03
CA GLY A 32 -2.65 -1.65 8.33
C GLY A 32 -1.75 -2.89 8.25
N VAL A 33 -0.88 -2.97 7.24
CA VAL A 33 -0.08 -4.17 6.98
C VAL A 33 1.06 -4.26 7.98
N PHE A 34 1.13 -5.36 8.74
CA PHE A 34 2.23 -5.64 9.66
C PHE A 34 3.59 -5.75 8.95
N VAL A 35 4.60 -5.11 9.53
CA VAL A 35 5.97 -5.02 9.01
C VAL A 35 6.97 -5.66 9.95
N TYR A 36 6.97 -5.23 11.21
CA TYR A 36 8.05 -5.51 12.16
C TYR A 36 7.53 -5.47 13.59
N GLN A 37 8.15 -6.30 14.45
CA GLN A 37 7.92 -6.28 15.88
C GLN A 37 9.25 -6.05 16.57
N GLU A 38 9.32 -5.02 17.40
CA GLU A 38 10.48 -4.64 18.19
C GLU A 38 10.30 -5.04 19.65
N VAL A 39 11.29 -5.71 20.23
CA VAL A 39 11.26 -6.07 21.66
C VAL A 39 11.83 -4.91 22.46
N VAL A 40 10.99 -4.26 23.26
CA VAL A 40 11.39 -3.08 24.06
C VAL A 40 11.91 -3.45 25.46
N GLY A 41 11.64 -4.69 25.89
CA GLY A 41 12.20 -5.25 27.13
C GLY A 41 11.27 -6.26 27.78
N GLY A 42 11.82 -7.36 28.29
CA GLY A 42 11.02 -8.43 28.88
C GLY A 42 9.97 -8.96 27.89
N PRO A 43 8.68 -9.11 28.29
CA PRO A 43 7.61 -9.55 27.40
C PRO A 43 7.00 -8.42 26.56
N TYR A 44 7.52 -7.19 26.65
CA TYR A 44 6.92 -6.02 26.01
C TYR A 44 7.47 -5.83 24.61
N VAL A 45 6.55 -5.50 23.69
CA VAL A 45 6.84 -5.31 22.27
C VAL A 45 6.15 -4.06 21.74
N ASP A 46 6.71 -3.54 20.66
CA ASP A 46 6.08 -2.57 19.78
C ASP A 46 5.91 -3.21 18.39
N GLU A 47 4.73 -3.07 17.81
CA GLU A 47 4.39 -3.56 16.48
C GLU A 47 4.27 -2.40 15.51
N TRP A 48 4.81 -2.60 14.31
CA TRP A 48 4.87 -1.59 13.26
C TRP A 48 4.06 -2.03 12.05
N PHE A 49 3.24 -1.10 11.57
CA PHE A 49 2.28 -1.29 10.49
C PHE A 49 2.46 -0.20 9.44
N VAL A 50 2.03 -0.51 8.21
CA VAL A 50 2.03 0.45 7.10
C VAL A 50 0.71 0.48 6.35
N SER A 51 0.34 1.68 5.91
CA SER A 51 -0.81 1.95 5.05
C SER A 51 -0.38 2.86 3.90
N GLY A 52 -1.09 2.81 2.77
CA GLY A 52 -0.77 3.63 1.59
C GLY A 52 -0.98 2.90 0.28
N ASP A 53 -0.33 3.39 -0.78
CA ASP A 53 -0.42 2.81 -2.13
C ASP A 53 0.97 2.36 -2.59
N LEU A 54 1.13 1.08 -2.93
CA LEU A 54 2.39 0.51 -3.43
C LEU A 54 2.84 1.11 -4.77
N ASN A 55 1.94 1.79 -5.50
CA ASN A 55 2.29 2.55 -6.69
C ASN A 55 2.82 3.96 -6.37
N ARG A 56 2.69 4.40 -5.11
CA ARG A 56 3.07 5.73 -4.61
C ARG A 56 3.87 5.61 -3.32
N LEU A 57 5.09 5.10 -3.46
CA LEU A 57 6.00 4.88 -2.34
C LEU A 57 6.54 6.18 -1.70
N ASN A 58 6.15 7.34 -2.21
CA ASN A 58 6.48 8.66 -1.66
C ASN A 58 5.42 9.20 -0.70
N ASN A 59 4.47 8.37 -0.25
CA ASN A 59 3.45 8.76 0.73
C ASN A 59 2.92 7.49 1.43
N ILE A 60 3.79 6.83 2.21
CA ILE A 60 3.44 5.64 2.99
C ILE A 60 3.31 6.04 4.45
N ASP A 61 2.16 5.76 5.04
CA ASP A 61 1.91 6.00 6.45
C ASP A 61 2.45 4.82 7.26
N VAL A 62 3.23 5.13 8.28
CA VAL A 62 3.82 4.20 9.23
C VAL A 62 3.18 4.45 10.58
N HIS A 63 2.74 3.38 11.22
CA HIS A 63 2.10 3.42 12.51
C HIS A 63 2.71 2.39 13.44
N ARG A 64 2.95 2.77 14.69
CA ARG A 64 3.40 1.88 15.76
C ARG A 64 2.35 1.80 16.85
N GLU A 65 2.12 0.60 17.35
CA GLU A 65 1.36 0.35 18.57
C GLU A 65 2.16 -0.52 19.54
N GLY A 66 1.88 -0.43 20.84
CA GLY A 66 2.52 -1.29 21.83
C GLY A 66 2.93 -0.57 23.11
N LYS A 67 3.97 -1.10 23.76
CA LYS A 67 4.38 -0.65 25.10
C LYS A 67 4.92 0.78 25.10
N SER A 68 5.60 1.21 24.04
CA SER A 68 6.12 2.57 23.94
C SER A 68 5.07 3.59 23.48
N GLY A 69 3.81 3.16 23.32
CA GLY A 69 2.68 3.97 22.90
C GLY A 69 2.64 4.25 21.40
N SER A 70 1.58 4.94 20.97
CA SER A 70 1.33 5.19 19.57
C SER A 70 2.38 6.12 18.95
N PHE A 71 2.76 5.82 17.72
CA PHE A 71 3.56 6.69 16.88
C PHE A 71 3.02 6.64 15.45
N GLU A 72 2.98 7.80 14.80
CA GLU A 72 2.52 7.96 13.42
C GLU A 72 3.50 8.85 12.66
N ALA A 73 3.85 8.45 11.43
CA ALA A 73 4.68 9.26 10.54
C ALA A 73 4.41 8.87 9.08
N THR A 74 4.71 9.78 8.16
CA THR A 74 4.69 9.47 6.72
C THR A 74 6.13 9.37 6.21
N ILE A 75 6.39 8.41 5.33
CA ILE A 75 7.70 8.16 4.75
C ILE A 75 7.65 8.11 3.22
N GLU A 76 8.82 8.35 2.64
CA GLU A 76 9.16 7.99 1.27
C GLU A 76 10.12 6.81 1.26
N VAL A 77 9.89 5.87 0.33
CA VAL A 77 10.72 4.69 0.14
C VAL A 77 11.30 4.69 -1.27
N ASP A 78 12.63 4.73 -1.36
CA ASP A 78 13.36 4.53 -2.61
C ASP A 78 13.86 3.09 -2.67
N CYS A 79 13.19 2.28 -3.48
CA CYS A 79 13.55 0.87 -3.69
C CYS A 79 14.84 0.66 -4.49
N GLN A 80 15.30 1.65 -5.27
CA GLN A 80 16.56 1.52 -6.02
C GLN A 80 17.75 1.64 -5.08
N SER A 81 17.71 2.62 -4.17
CA SER A 81 18.75 2.82 -3.17
C SER A 81 18.52 2.03 -1.87
N SER A 82 17.35 1.38 -1.72
CA SER A 82 16.94 0.70 -0.48
C SER A 82 16.95 1.63 0.73
N THR A 83 16.47 2.85 0.54
CA THR A 83 16.45 3.89 1.58
C THR A 83 15.04 4.36 1.91
N ILE A 84 14.93 4.96 3.10
CA ILE A 84 13.70 5.56 3.61
C ILE A 84 14.01 6.97 4.06
N ALA A 85 13.13 7.90 3.72
CA ALA A 85 13.16 9.28 4.21
C ALA A 85 11.85 9.62 4.91
N VAL A 86 11.93 10.23 6.09
CA VAL A 86 10.75 10.75 6.79
C VAL A 86 10.23 12.00 6.06
N GLN A 87 8.93 12.05 5.85
CA GLN A 87 8.25 13.21 5.28
C GLN A 87 7.54 14.00 6.38
N GLY A 88 7.98 15.25 6.58
CA GLY A 88 7.33 16.17 7.52
C GLY A 88 7.54 15.77 8.99
N THR A 89 6.50 15.95 9.79
CA THR A 89 6.48 15.73 11.24
C THR A 89 5.84 14.39 11.60
N GLY A 90 6.34 13.73 12.63
CA GLY A 90 5.68 12.61 13.27
C GLY A 90 4.74 13.05 14.41
N LEU A 91 3.92 12.12 14.88
CA LEU A 91 3.02 12.29 16.00
C LEU A 91 3.22 11.16 17.01
N LEU A 92 3.61 11.49 18.24
CA LEU A 92 3.79 10.54 19.33
C LEU A 92 2.65 10.67 20.34
N TYR A 93 2.17 9.54 20.87
CA TYR A 93 1.02 9.48 21.78
C TYR A 93 -0.19 10.28 21.28
N THR A 94 -0.43 10.22 19.96
CA THR A 94 -1.49 10.93 19.23
C THR A 94 -1.55 12.46 19.41
N SER A 95 -0.55 13.09 20.04
CA SER A 95 -0.67 14.50 20.45
C SER A 95 0.63 15.28 20.51
N ILE A 96 1.78 14.61 20.63
CA ILE A 96 3.09 15.25 20.64
C ILE A 96 3.62 15.30 19.21
N VAL A 97 3.64 16.50 18.63
CA VAL A 97 4.20 16.72 17.29
C VAL A 97 5.73 16.72 17.38
N LEU A 98 6.37 15.88 16.58
CA LEU A 98 7.82 15.76 16.48
C LEU A 98 8.33 16.50 15.24
N THR A 99 9.51 17.09 15.32
CA THR A 99 10.22 17.58 14.12
C THR A 99 10.61 16.40 13.23
N ASN A 100 10.98 16.69 11.98
CA ASN A 100 11.44 15.67 11.03
C ASN A 100 12.66 14.89 11.56
N ALA A 101 13.62 15.59 12.18
CA ALA A 101 14.81 14.98 12.76
C ALA A 101 14.46 14.07 13.94
N GLU A 102 13.64 14.54 14.89
CA GLU A 102 13.18 13.72 16.01
C GLU A 102 12.36 12.51 15.54
N THR A 103 11.60 12.67 14.45
CA THR A 103 10.82 11.56 13.88
C THR A 103 11.73 10.48 13.29
N ASP A 104 12.82 10.86 12.61
CA ASP A 104 13.78 9.89 12.05
C ASP A 104 14.48 9.05 13.14
N GLU A 105 14.66 9.59 14.35
CA GLU A 105 15.26 8.86 15.48
C GLU A 105 14.42 7.64 15.91
N TYR A 106 13.11 7.63 15.64
CA TYR A 106 12.25 6.47 15.93
C TYR A 106 12.39 5.34 14.89
N PHE A 107 13.02 5.62 13.75
CA PHE A 107 13.23 4.61 12.72
C PHE A 107 14.56 3.90 12.91
N SER A 108 14.55 2.84 13.72
CA SER A 108 15.70 1.96 13.87
C SER A 108 16.14 1.37 12.53
N ARG A 109 17.42 0.98 12.44
CA ARG A 109 17.98 0.41 11.21
C ARG A 109 17.23 -0.86 10.80
N GLU A 110 16.88 -1.68 11.78
CA GLU A 110 16.17 -2.94 11.60
C GLU A 110 14.75 -2.70 11.08
N LEU A 111 14.05 -1.69 11.60
CA LEU A 111 12.75 -1.26 11.08
C LEU A 111 12.88 -0.75 9.63
N LYS A 112 13.86 0.11 9.34
CA LYS A 112 14.09 0.63 7.97
C LYS A 112 14.31 -0.52 6.98
N GLN A 113 15.09 -1.52 7.36
CA GLN A 113 15.30 -2.72 6.54
C GLN A 113 14.02 -3.54 6.34
N ALA A 114 13.22 -3.72 7.40
CA ALA A 114 11.96 -4.44 7.33
C ALA A 114 10.95 -3.73 6.41
N LEU A 115 10.85 -2.41 6.51
CA LEU A 115 10.02 -1.56 5.65
C LEU A 115 10.43 -1.69 4.17
N VAL A 116 11.71 -1.52 3.85
CA VAL A 116 12.21 -1.71 2.47
C VAL A 116 11.89 -3.12 1.98
N LYS A 117 12.19 -4.16 2.77
CA LYS A 117 11.90 -5.54 2.40
C LYS A 117 10.41 -5.78 2.15
N LYS A 118 9.54 -5.12 2.91
CA LYS A 118 8.10 -5.28 2.79
C LYS A 118 7.52 -4.55 1.57
N LEU A 119 8.04 -3.35 1.28
CA LEU A 119 7.46 -2.43 0.29
C LEU A 119 8.11 -2.57 -1.09
N CYS A 120 9.36 -3.02 -1.16
CA CYS A 120 10.14 -3.13 -2.39
C CYS A 120 10.17 -4.55 -2.98
N THR A 121 9.31 -5.46 -2.52
CA THR A 121 9.13 -6.77 -3.14
C THR A 121 8.46 -6.64 -4.51
N ARG A 122 9.29 -6.48 -5.54
CA ARG A 122 8.94 -6.70 -6.95
C ARG A 122 9.81 -7.80 -7.52
#